data_AF-A0A497FGT1-F1
#
_entry.id   AF-A0A497FGT1-F1
#
_cell.length_a   1.000
_cell.length_b   1.000
_cell.length_c   1.000
_cell.angle_alpha   90.00
_cell.angle_beta   90.00
_cell.angle_gamma   90.00
#
_symmetry.space_group_name_H-M   'P 1'
#
loop_
_entity.id
_entity.type
_entity.pdbx_description
1 polymer ?
#
loop_
_entity_poly.entity_id
_entity_poly.type
_entity_poly.pdbx_seq_one_letter_code
_entity_poly.pdbx_strand_id
1 'polypeptide(L)' 'PPDLMVYFDDLYWRSAGTFGWSSNYLKENDRGPDDAVHDWRGVFSIYDPEGTIKFDKRLFRIEKVRDVIMEVMRG' A
#
# COMPACT_ATOMS: atom_id res chain seq x y z
N PRO A 1 3.12 -2.68 -18.46
CA PRO A 1 1.94 -3.22 -17.75
C PRO A 1 2.03 -4.74 -17.58
N PRO A 2 1.61 -5.31 -16.44
CA PRO A 2 1.11 -6.67 -16.44
C PRO A 2 -0.41 -6.66 -16.23
N ASP A 3 -1.14 -7.04 -17.29
CA ASP A 3 -2.60 -7.15 -17.37
C ASP A 3 -3.10 -8.60 -17.21
N LEU A 4 -2.42 -9.43 -16.41
CA LEU A 4 -2.95 -10.76 -16.06
C LEU A 4 -2.34 -11.32 -14.77
N MET A 5 -3.18 -11.60 -13.79
CA MET A 5 -2.86 -12.45 -12.64
C MET A 5 -3.73 -13.71 -12.73
N VAL A 6 -3.10 -14.89 -12.64
CA VAL A 6 -3.78 -16.19 -12.60
C VAL A 6 -3.55 -16.82 -11.23
N TYR A 7 -4.63 -17.22 -10.57
CA TYR A 7 -4.59 -17.96 -9.32
C TYR A 7 -4.96 -19.42 -9.61
N PHE A 8 -4.06 -20.35 -9.33
CA PHE A 8 -4.29 -21.78 -9.44
C PHE A 8 -4.69 -22.35 -8.07
N ASP A 9 -5.86 -21.96 -7.58
CA ASP A 9 -6.48 -22.49 -6.35
C ASP A 9 -7.97 -22.08 -6.33
N ASP A 10 -8.77 -22.64 -5.43
CA ASP A 10 -10.19 -22.30 -5.22
C ASP A 10 -10.38 -20.92 -4.56
N LEU A 11 -9.37 -20.04 -4.59
CA LEU A 11 -9.33 -18.73 -3.95
C LEU A 11 -9.55 -18.77 -2.42
N TYR A 12 -9.24 -19.89 -1.76
CA TYR A 12 -9.32 -19.99 -0.30
C TYR A 12 -8.40 -18.99 0.42
N TRP A 13 -7.29 -18.61 -0.23
CA TRP A 13 -6.31 -17.69 0.31
C TRP A 13 -6.34 -16.36 -0.43
N ARG A 14 -6.41 -15.28 0.34
CA ARG A 14 -6.27 -13.90 -0.14
C ARG A 14 -5.07 -13.24 0.52
N SER A 15 -4.44 -12.32 -0.20
CA SER A 15 -3.41 -11.46 0.38
C SER A 15 -4.03 -10.58 1.47
N ALA A 16 -3.41 -10.57 2.64
CA ALA A 16 -3.69 -9.58 3.67
C ALA A 16 -3.15 -8.21 3.24
N GLY A 17 -3.85 -7.13 3.59
CA GLY A 17 -3.41 -5.75 3.38
C GLY A 17 -2.43 -5.24 4.45
N THR A 18 -2.10 -6.06 5.44
CA THR A 18 -1.28 -5.73 6.61
C THR A 18 -0.05 -6.62 6.73
N PHE A 19 1.00 -6.09 7.37
CA PHE A 19 2.29 -6.78 7.60
C PHE A 19 2.65 -6.78 9.09
N GLY A 20 3.57 -7.67 9.51
CA GLY A 20 4.10 -7.72 10.88
C GLY A 20 3.44 -8.76 11.80
N TRP A 21 2.66 -9.69 11.23
CA TRP A 21 2.08 -10.81 11.96
C TRP A 21 3.14 -11.86 12.35
N SER A 22 2.86 -12.62 13.41
CA SER A 22 3.75 -13.70 13.88
C SER A 22 3.84 -14.90 12.93
N SER A 23 3.04 -14.90 11.86
CA SER A 23 2.93 -15.95 10.86
C SER A 23 2.68 -15.32 9.50
N ASN A 24 3.11 -16.01 8.43
CA ASN A 24 2.78 -15.65 7.05
C ASN A 24 1.33 -15.99 6.66
N TYR A 25 0.57 -16.62 7.56
CA TYR A 25 -0.81 -17.06 7.35
C TYR A 25 -1.74 -16.49 8.41
N LEU A 26 -2.89 -15.97 7.97
CA LEU A 26 -3.99 -15.54 8.82
C LEU A 26 -5.19 -16.47 8.61
N LYS A 27 -5.84 -16.88 9.71
CA LYS A 27 -7.05 -17.71 9.64
C LYS A 27 -8.26 -16.93 9.13
N GLU A 28 -8.25 -15.62 9.31
CA GLU A 28 -9.28 -14.70 8.88
C GLU A 28 -8.64 -13.49 8.20
N ASN A 29 -9.51 -12.66 7.62
CA ASN A 29 -9.13 -11.44 6.96
C ASN A 29 -8.77 -10.33 7.94
N ASP A 30 -7.91 -9.43 7.50
CA ASP A 30 -7.43 -8.30 8.27
C ASP A 30 -8.31 -7.04 8.11
N ARG A 31 -9.58 -7.20 7.69
CA ARG A 31 -10.55 -6.10 7.55
C ARG A 31 -11.60 -6.14 8.66
N GLY A 32 -12.12 -4.96 9.00
CA GLY A 32 -13.22 -4.81 9.95
C GLY A 32 -14.58 -5.25 9.38
N PRO A 33 -15.66 -5.17 10.18
CA PRO A 33 -17.01 -5.58 9.78
C PRO A 33 -17.59 -4.81 8.60
N ASP A 34 -16.99 -3.69 8.21
CA ASP A 34 -17.34 -2.88 7.04
C ASP A 34 -16.42 -3.13 5.84
N ASP A 35 -15.61 -4.21 5.87
CA ASP A 35 -14.62 -4.56 4.85
C ASP A 35 -13.55 -3.46 4.61
N ALA A 36 -13.37 -2.54 5.56
CA ALA A 36 -12.30 -1.54 5.51
C ALA A 36 -11.12 -1.89 6.44
N VAL A 37 -9.94 -1.42 6.05
CA VAL A 37 -8.75 -1.40 6.90
C VAL A 37 -8.68 0.01 7.51
N HIS A 38 -8.96 0.12 8.81
CA HIS A 38 -8.98 1.40 9.52
C HIS A 38 -7.69 1.59 10.32
N ASP A 39 -6.90 2.59 9.94
CA ASP A 39 -5.88 3.19 10.80
C ASP A 39 -5.90 4.70 10.57
N TRP A 40 -5.58 5.48 11.61
CA TRP A 40 -5.37 6.91 11.49
C TRP A 40 -4.12 7.27 10.68
N ARG A 41 -3.17 6.33 10.54
CA ARG A 41 -1.97 6.51 9.72
C ARG A 41 -1.94 5.53 8.55
N GLY A 42 -2.08 6.08 7.34
CA GLY A 42 -1.82 5.33 6.11
C GLY A 42 -0.33 5.27 5.76
N VAL A 43 0.03 4.32 4.89
CA VAL A 43 1.38 4.21 4.31
C VAL A 43 1.37 4.75 2.89
N PHE A 44 2.36 5.57 2.55
CA PHE A 44 2.60 6.09 1.22
C PHE A 44 4.08 5.91 0.89
N SER A 45 4.38 5.30 -0.26
CA SER A 45 5.74 4.99 -0.69
C SER A 45 5.92 5.39 -2.15
N ILE A 46 7.10 5.93 -2.45
CA ILE A 46 7.53 6.29 -3.81
C ILE A 46 8.88 5.61 -4.04
N TYR A 47 9.02 4.95 -5.19
CA TYR A 47 10.27 4.39 -5.64
C TYR A 47 10.75 5.18 -6.86
N ASP A 48 11.93 5.77 -6.74
CA ASP A 48 12.58 6.60 -7.76
C ASP A 48 13.98 6.04 -8.02
N PRO A 49 14.14 5.25 -9.10
CA PRO A 49 15.41 4.60 -9.40
C PRO A 49 16.49 5.59 -9.84
N GLU A 50 16.12 6.76 -10.34
CA GLU A 50 17.05 7.81 -10.76
C GLU A 50 17.55 8.68 -9.58
N GLY A 51 16.90 8.59 -8.41
CA GLY A 51 17.30 9.31 -7.19
C GLY A 51 17.17 10.83 -7.30
N THR A 52 16.22 11.28 -8.11
CA THR A 52 15.91 12.70 -8.39
C THR A 52 15.08 13.34 -7.27
N ILE A 53 14.35 12.54 -6.49
CA ILE A 53 13.43 13.01 -5.45
C ILE A 53 14.11 13.03 -4.08
N LYS A 54 13.96 14.15 -3.36
CA LYS A 54 14.38 14.26 -1.95
C LYS A 54 13.18 14.55 -1.07
N PHE A 55 12.82 13.60 -0.21
CA PHE A 55 11.84 13.82 0.84
C PHE A 55 12.52 14.07 2.18
N ASP A 56 12.30 15.26 2.74
CA ASP A 56 12.73 15.58 4.11
C ASP A 56 11.64 15.23 5.16
N LYS A 57 10.39 15.00 4.72
CA LYS A 57 9.24 14.72 5.60
C LYS A 57 8.84 13.24 5.57
N ARG A 58 8.63 12.67 6.76
CA ARG A 58 8.18 11.29 6.99
C ARG A 58 6.67 11.14 7.21
N LEU A 59 5.95 12.26 7.31
CA LEU A 59 4.50 12.29 7.57
C LEU A 59 3.85 13.36 6.70
N PHE A 60 2.82 12.95 5.98
CA PHE A 60 2.01 13.82 5.14
C PHE A 60 0.58 13.78 5.62
N ARG A 61 -0.07 14.94 5.59
CA ARG A 61 -1.52 14.95 5.65
C ARG A 61 -2.06 14.35 4.36
N ILE A 62 -3.09 13.51 4.46
CA ILE A 62 -3.59 12.74 3.32
C ILE A 62 -4.01 13.65 2.15
N GLU A 63 -4.55 14.84 2.42
CA GLU A 63 -4.96 15.77 1.36
C GLU A 63 -3.78 16.37 0.57
N LYS A 64 -2.54 16.17 1.04
CA LYS A 64 -1.32 16.63 0.37
C LYS A 64 -0.65 15.58 -0.51
N VAL A 65 -1.12 14.33 -0.48
CA VAL A 65 -0.54 13.23 -1.28
C VAL A 65 -0.57 13.53 -2.78
N ARG A 66 -1.66 14.13 -3.28
CA ARG A 66 -1.77 14.55 -4.69
C ARG A 66 -0.64 15.50 -5.08
N ASP A 67 -0.38 16.51 -4.26
CA ASP A 67 0.63 17.54 -4.57
C ASP A 67 2.02 16.91 -4.65
N VAL A 68 2.32 15.98 -3.73
CA VAL A 68 3.56 15.19 -3.74
C VAL A 68 3.71 14.37 -5.02
N ILE A 69 2.66 13.65 -5.45
CA ILE A 69 2.70 12.87 -6.69
C ILE A 69 2.98 13.78 -7.90
N MET A 70 2.32 14.95 -7.96
CA MET A 70 2.50 15.87 -9.07
C MET A 70 3.90 16.50 -9.11
N GLU A 71 4.53 16.72 -7.97
CA GLU A 71 5.93 17.18 -7.89
C GLU A 71 6.87 16.12 -8.45
N VAL A 72 6.69 14.86 -8.05
CA VAL A 72 7.46 13.72 -8.55
C VAL A 72 7.33 13.52 -10.06
N MET A 73 6.12 13.65 -10.60
CA MET A 73 5.90 13.47 -12.05
C MET A 73 6.44 14.62 -12.91
N ARG A 74 6.80 15.76 -12.31
CA ARG A 74 7.30 16.95 -13.01
C ARG A 74 8.82 17.10 -12.94
N GLY A 75 9.48 16.35 -12.06
CA GLY A 75 10.94 16.21 -12.03
C GLY A 75 11.42 15.35 -13.19
#